data_AF-A0A2H3CH02-F1
#
_entry.id   AF-A0A2H3CH02-F1
#
_cell.length_a   1.000
_cell.length_b   1.000
_cell.length_c   1.000
_cell.angle_alpha   90.00
_cell.angle_beta   90.00
_cell.angle_gamma   90.00
#
_symmetry.space_group_name_H-M   'P 1'
#
loop_
_entity.id
_entity.type
_entity.pdbx_description
1 polymer ?
#
loop_
_entity_poly.entity_id
_entity_poly.type
_entity_poly.pdbx_seq_one_letter_code
_entity_poly.pdbx_strand_id
1 'polypeptide(L)'
;MSAKDTGASNPWTIILHCLMGVGLSKPHKPQAFALWYKSNNEDVEAAWNMHMEELKNSGKPIAPGKHAMAFQTFKSKMYHNLSIVERKSWEDLAVGEHEVALKKFEEKLDMPILQESQDLQNCLEQLPSIIKPLTNVIIWATGCPVSIYVGGLQPADGGRLHISS
;
A
#
# COMPACT_ATOMS: atom_id res chain seq x y z
N MET A 1 18.85 1.74 10.54
CA MET A 1 17.48 1.19 10.49
C MET A 1 16.53 2.36 10.37
N SER A 2 15.80 2.46 9.25
CA SER A 2 15.04 3.66 8.87
C SER A 2 13.69 3.71 9.59
N ALA A 3 13.30 4.88 10.09
CA ALA A 3 12.10 5.14 10.90
C ALA A 3 10.75 4.93 10.17
N LYS A 4 10.73 4.20 9.04
CA LYS A 4 9.52 3.95 8.24
C LYS A 4 8.79 2.65 8.59
N ASP A 5 9.42 1.73 9.33
CA ASP A 5 8.81 0.42 9.61
C ASP A 5 8.06 0.33 10.95
N THR A 6 8.22 1.31 11.85
CA THR A 6 7.64 1.23 13.21
C THR A 6 6.14 1.57 13.28
N GLY A 7 5.55 2.15 12.23
CA GLY A 7 4.13 2.50 12.17
C GLY A 7 3.22 1.44 11.53
N ALA A 8 3.80 0.39 10.93
CA ALA A 8 3.07 -0.58 10.13
C ALA A 8 2.37 -1.69 10.95
N SER A 9 2.62 -1.74 12.27
CA SER A 9 2.10 -2.77 13.18
C SER A 9 1.27 -2.19 14.33
N ASN A 10 0.62 -1.03 14.12
CA ASN A 10 -0.33 -0.50 15.09
C ASN A 10 -1.74 -1.07 14.78
N PRO A 11 -2.40 -1.78 15.71
CA PRO A 11 -3.77 -2.29 15.53
C PRO A 11 -4.78 -1.19 15.14
N TRP A 12 -4.54 0.05 15.55
CA TRP A 12 -5.36 1.20 15.16
C TRP A 12 -5.27 1.56 13.70
N THR A 13 -4.16 1.27 13.03
CA THR A 13 -4.03 1.45 11.58
C THR A 13 -5.03 0.53 10.87
N ILE A 14 -5.16 -0.73 11.30
CA ILE A 14 -6.12 -1.68 10.74
C ILE A 14 -7.57 -1.22 11.00
N ILE A 15 -7.88 -0.78 12.21
CA ILE A 15 -9.23 -0.30 12.59
C ILE A 15 -9.61 0.98 11.82
N LEU A 16 -8.72 1.97 11.75
CA LEU A 16 -8.94 3.18 10.96
C LEU A 16 -9.09 2.87 9.47
N HIS A 17 -8.34 1.89 8.95
CA HIS A 17 -8.47 1.42 7.57
C HIS A 17 -9.84 0.77 7.28
N CYS A 18 -10.34 -0.08 8.19
CA CYS A 18 -11.67 -0.67 8.10
C CYS A 18 -12.78 0.40 8.20
N LEU A 19 -12.64 1.37 9.11
CA LEU A 19 -13.64 2.42 9.34
C LEU A 19 -13.75 3.41 8.19
N MET A 20 -12.63 3.79 7.56
CA MET A 20 -12.66 4.74 6.44
C MET A 20 -13.19 4.09 5.15
N GLY A 21 -13.32 2.77 5.06
CA GLY A 21 -13.72 2.06 3.84
C GLY A 21 -12.71 2.19 2.68
N VAL A 22 -11.56 2.83 2.91
CA VAL A 22 -10.50 3.07 1.92
C VAL A 22 -9.30 2.14 2.11
N GLY A 23 -9.25 1.35 3.19
CA GLY A 23 -8.00 0.74 3.64
C GLY A 23 -7.93 -0.76 3.44
N LEU A 24 -6.85 -1.20 2.78
CA LEU A 24 -6.54 -2.55 2.29
C LEU A 24 -7.05 -2.83 0.87
N SER A 25 -6.55 -2.05 -0.09
CA SER A 25 -6.63 -2.43 -1.50
C SER A 25 -5.90 -3.76 -1.69
N LYS A 26 -6.59 -4.74 -2.26
CA LYS A 26 -5.99 -6.00 -2.69
C LYS A 26 -4.75 -5.66 -3.53
N PRO A 27 -3.55 -6.17 -3.18
CA PRO A 27 -2.35 -5.84 -3.93
C PRO A 27 -2.57 -6.19 -5.40
N HIS A 28 -2.35 -5.24 -6.30
CA HIS A 28 -2.47 -5.51 -7.73
C HIS A 28 -1.27 -6.31 -8.22
N LYS A 29 -1.50 -7.22 -9.17
CA LYS A 29 -0.42 -7.93 -9.85
C LYS A 29 0.49 -6.89 -10.56
N PRO A 30 1.80 -6.85 -10.26
CA PRO A 30 2.71 -5.97 -10.98
C PRO A 30 2.82 -6.40 -12.45
N GLN A 31 3.05 -5.44 -13.34
CA GLN A 31 3.32 -5.75 -14.75
C GLN A 31 4.74 -6.29 -14.90
N ALA A 32 4.92 -7.34 -15.69
CA ALA A 32 6.22 -7.94 -15.98
C ALA A 32 7.23 -6.91 -16.53
N PHE A 33 6.76 -5.99 -17.38
CA PHE A 33 7.54 -4.86 -17.89
C PHE A 33 8.08 -3.95 -16.78
N ALA A 34 7.25 -3.65 -15.77
CA ALA A 34 7.64 -2.77 -14.67
C ALA A 34 8.68 -3.44 -13.77
N LEU A 35 8.57 -4.74 -13.53
CA LEU A 35 9.55 -5.51 -12.78
C LEU A 35 10.87 -5.61 -13.53
N TRP A 36 10.82 -5.95 -14.82
CA TRP A 36 12.00 -5.96 -15.68
C TRP A 36 12.72 -4.61 -15.65
N TYR A 37 12.00 -3.51 -15.88
CA TYR A 37 12.62 -2.18 -15.89
C TYR A 37 13.23 -1.82 -14.53
N LYS A 38 12.55 -2.15 -13.42
CA LYS A 38 13.07 -1.93 -12.07
C LYS A 38 14.39 -2.66 -11.84
N SER A 39 14.52 -3.87 -12.36
CA SER A 39 15.75 -4.68 -12.23
C SER A 39 16.84 -4.33 -13.24
N ASN A 40 16.51 -3.68 -14.36
CA ASN A 40 17.45 -3.39 -15.46
C ASN A 40 17.58 -1.87 -15.71
N ASN A 41 17.28 -1.03 -14.71
CA ASN A 41 17.21 0.42 -14.94
C ASN A 41 18.54 1.01 -15.42
N GLU A 42 19.64 0.60 -14.81
CA GLU A 42 20.98 1.10 -15.14
C GLU A 42 21.36 0.76 -16.59
N ASP A 43 21.12 -0.48 -17.02
CA ASP A 43 21.40 -0.92 -18.39
C ASP A 43 20.52 -0.19 -19.42
N VAL A 44 19.25 0.02 -19.08
CA VAL A 44 18.29 0.74 -19.92
C VAL A 44 18.65 2.22 -20.04
N GLU A 45 19.08 2.87 -18.96
CA GLU A 45 19.55 4.25 -18.97
C GLU A 45 20.85 4.41 -19.77
N ALA A 46 21.80 3.48 -19.61
CA ALA A 46 23.03 3.45 -20.38
C ALA A 46 22.74 3.30 -21.89
N ALA A 47 21.88 2.35 -22.27
CA ALA A 47 21.48 2.14 -23.66
C ALA A 47 20.72 3.34 -24.23
N TRP A 48 19.89 4.00 -23.42
CA TRP A 48 19.19 5.23 -23.83
C TRP A 48 20.15 6.39 -24.08
N ASN A 49 21.16 6.56 -23.22
CA ASN A 49 22.17 7.60 -23.40
C ASN A 49 22.98 7.38 -24.68
N MET A 50 23.39 6.14 -24.97
CA MET A 50 24.06 5.80 -26.23
C MET A 50 23.18 6.12 -27.44
N HIS A 51 21.91 5.71 -27.41
CA HIS A 51 20.94 6.00 -28.46
C HIS A 51 20.72 7.51 -28.66
N MET A 52 20.72 8.30 -27.57
CA MET A 52 20.63 9.76 -27.64
C MET A 52 21.87 10.39 -28.28
N GLU A 53 23.08 9.91 -27.98
CA GLU A 53 24.30 10.38 -28.63
C GLU A 53 24.35 10.02 -30.11
N GLU A 54 23.91 8.81 -30.49
CA GLU A 54 23.75 8.41 -31.90
C GLU A 54 22.76 9.30 -32.67
N LEU A 55 21.65 9.68 -32.03
CA LEU A 55 20.66 10.59 -32.63
C LEU A 55 21.18 12.03 -32.79
N LYS A 56 22.02 12.49 -31.86
CA LYS A 56 22.73 13.78 -32.01
C LYS A 56 23.71 13.72 -33.17
N ASN A 57 24.51 12.66 -33.26
CA ASN A 57 25.52 12.47 -34.30
C ASN A 57 24.90 12.30 -35.70
N SER A 58 23.72 11.71 -35.80
CA SER A 58 22.96 11.55 -37.05
C SER A 58 22.14 12.79 -37.45
N GLY A 59 22.24 13.89 -36.70
CA GLY A 59 21.58 15.16 -37.01
C GLY A 59 20.06 15.18 -36.79
N LYS A 60 19.52 14.21 -36.03
CA LYS A 60 18.08 14.12 -35.68
C LYS A 60 17.89 14.16 -34.16
N PRO A 61 18.24 15.28 -33.48
CA PRO A 61 18.07 15.38 -32.04
C PRO A 61 16.60 15.37 -31.66
N ILE A 62 16.27 14.63 -30.59
CA ILE A 62 14.92 14.62 -30.04
C ILE A 62 14.70 15.94 -29.29
N ALA A 63 13.62 16.64 -29.64
CA ALA A 63 13.21 17.86 -28.95
C ALA A 63 12.97 17.58 -27.45
N PRO A 64 13.44 18.44 -26.51
CA PRO A 64 13.34 18.20 -25.07
C PRO A 64 11.93 17.80 -24.59
N GLY A 65 10.88 18.45 -25.11
CA GLY A 65 9.49 18.14 -24.76
C GLY A 65 9.00 16.75 -25.19
N LYS A 66 9.75 16.03 -26.04
CA LYS A 66 9.42 14.67 -26.52
C LYS A 66 10.28 13.59 -25.87
N HIS A 67 11.23 13.94 -25.00
CA HIS A 67 12.17 12.98 -24.39
C HIS A 67 11.45 11.90 -23.60
N ALA A 68 10.47 12.26 -22.77
CA ALA A 68 9.73 11.28 -21.97
C ALA A 68 8.99 10.25 -22.85
N MET A 69 8.31 10.69 -23.91
CA MET A 69 7.61 9.80 -24.83
C MET A 69 8.58 8.90 -25.62
N ALA A 70 9.68 9.46 -26.10
CA ALA A 70 10.69 8.71 -26.82
C ALA A 70 11.36 7.66 -25.92
N PHE A 71 11.66 8.01 -24.67
CA PHE A 71 12.19 7.08 -23.68
C PHE A 71 11.22 5.95 -23.38
N GLN A 72 9.92 6.23 -23.20
CA GLN A 72 8.92 5.17 -22.99
C GLN A 72 8.82 4.22 -24.20
N THR A 73 8.88 4.78 -25.41
CA THR A 73 8.89 3.98 -26.64
C THR A 73 10.15 3.12 -26.75
N PHE A 74 11.30 3.68 -26.37
CA PHE A 74 12.58 2.97 -26.34
C PHE A 74 12.56 1.80 -25.36
N LYS A 75 12.12 2.04 -24.12
CA LYS A 75 11.99 0.99 -23.10
C LYS A 75 11.06 -0.13 -23.56
N SER A 76 9.90 0.23 -24.12
CA SER A 76 8.95 -0.75 -24.66
C SER A 76 9.58 -1.61 -25.75
N LYS A 77 10.30 -1.00 -26.70
CA LYS A 77 11.03 -1.74 -27.74
C LYS A 77 12.09 -2.66 -27.16
N MET A 78 12.90 -2.18 -26.22
CA MET A 78 13.94 -2.97 -25.59
C MET A 78 13.37 -4.20 -24.87
N TYR A 79 12.23 -4.03 -24.18
CA TYR A 79 11.52 -5.15 -23.56
C TYR A 79 10.94 -6.14 -24.58
N HIS A 80 10.35 -5.65 -25.68
CA HIS A 80 9.80 -6.51 -26.72
C HIS A 80 10.87 -7.26 -27.52
N ASN A 81 12.10 -6.74 -27.57
CA ASN A 81 13.25 -7.38 -28.18
C ASN A 81 13.87 -8.49 -27.32
N LEU A 82 13.50 -8.58 -26.03
CA LEU A 82 13.90 -9.71 -25.19
C LEU A 82 13.38 -11.02 -25.78
N SER A 83 14.09 -12.11 -25.51
CA SER A 83 13.63 -13.42 -25.94
C SER A 83 12.28 -13.76 -25.30
N ILE A 84 11.49 -14.58 -25.98
CA ILE A 84 10.19 -15.06 -25.47
C ILE A 84 10.37 -15.77 -24.12
N VAL A 85 11.48 -16.49 -23.95
CA VAL A 85 11.83 -17.20 -22.73
C VAL A 85 12.08 -16.24 -21.58
N GLU A 86 12.89 -15.19 -21.79
CA GLU A 86 13.16 -14.18 -20.77
C GLU A 86 11.89 -13.41 -20.40
N ARG A 87 11.11 -12.98 -21.40
CA ARG A 87 9.83 -12.31 -21.13
C ARG A 87 8.90 -13.16 -20.28
N LYS A 88 8.79 -14.45 -20.60
CA LYS A 88 7.98 -15.39 -19.82
C LYS A 88 8.49 -15.52 -18.39
N SER A 89 9.81 -15.55 -18.17
CA SER A 89 10.37 -15.59 -16.82
C SER A 89 9.99 -14.36 -15.99
N TRP A 90 9.91 -13.17 -16.59
CA TRP A 90 9.44 -11.97 -15.92
C TRP A 90 7.93 -11.99 -15.64
N GLU A 91 7.13 -12.61 -16.51
CA GLU A 91 5.70 -12.83 -16.29
C GLU A 91 5.46 -13.79 -15.12
N ASP A 92 6.22 -14.87 -15.04
CA ASP A 92 6.18 -15.85 -13.96
C ASP A 92 6.62 -15.22 -12.63
N LEU A 93 7.70 -14.42 -12.64
CA LEU A 93 8.15 -13.67 -11.46
C LEU A 93 7.10 -12.67 -10.97
N ALA A 94 6.40 -11.99 -11.91
CA ALA A 94 5.29 -11.09 -11.56
C ALA A 94 4.11 -11.82 -10.90
N VAL A 95 3.85 -13.07 -11.29
CA VAL A 95 2.86 -13.93 -10.61
C VAL A 95 3.35 -14.26 -9.20
N GLY A 96 4.59 -14.72 -9.05
CA GLY A 96 5.15 -15.11 -7.75
C GLY A 96 5.18 -13.95 -6.74
N GLU A 97 5.62 -12.75 -7.15
CA GLU A 97 5.58 -11.57 -6.27
C GLU A 97 4.16 -11.20 -5.85
N HIS A 98 3.19 -11.36 -6.76
CA HIS A 98 1.79 -11.09 -6.46
C HIS A 98 1.21 -12.08 -5.46
N GLU A 99 1.50 -13.37 -5.60
CA GLU A 99 1.07 -14.40 -4.66
C GLU A 99 1.65 -14.16 -3.26
N VAL A 100 2.93 -13.80 -3.16
CA VAL A 100 3.56 -13.44 -1.89
C VAL A 100 2.90 -12.20 -1.27
N ALA A 101 2.59 -11.19 -2.09
CA ALA A 101 1.91 -9.99 -1.64
C ALA A 101 0.47 -10.29 -1.16
N LEU A 102 -0.26 -11.17 -1.85
CA LEU A 102 -1.58 -11.63 -1.44
C LEU A 102 -1.53 -12.39 -0.13
N LYS A 103 -0.59 -13.32 0.03
CA LYS A 103 -0.43 -14.06 1.27
C LYS A 103 -0.16 -13.13 2.47
N LYS A 104 0.74 -12.16 2.30
CA LYS A 104 1.00 -11.14 3.35
C LYS A 104 -0.21 -10.26 3.63
N PHE A 105 -1.06 -10.03 2.64
CA PHE A 105 -2.29 -9.27 2.79
C PHE A 105 -3.33 -10.07 3.58
N GLU A 106 -3.50 -11.35 3.25
CA GLU A 106 -4.35 -12.29 3.99
C GLU A 106 -3.86 -12.46 5.42
N GLU A 107 -2.56 -12.67 5.65
CA GLU A 107 -1.96 -12.75 6.99
C GLU A 107 -2.23 -11.49 7.85
N LYS A 108 -2.31 -10.31 7.23
CA LYS A 108 -2.65 -9.06 7.94
C LYS A 108 -4.15 -8.93 8.25
N LEU A 109 -5.01 -9.49 7.40
CA LEU A 109 -6.45 -9.52 7.62
C LEU A 109 -6.84 -10.56 8.67
N ASP A 110 -6.21 -11.73 8.61
CA ASP A 110 -6.45 -12.85 9.51
C ASP A 110 -5.64 -12.74 10.81
N MET A 111 -4.87 -11.66 10.98
CA MET A 111 -4.14 -11.41 12.22
C MET A 111 -5.17 -11.31 13.36
N PRO A 112 -5.21 -12.28 14.29
CA PRO A 112 -6.20 -12.26 15.35
C PRO A 112 -6.01 -10.97 16.13
N ILE A 113 -7.10 -10.20 16.22
CA ILE A 113 -7.13 -8.97 17.02
C ILE A 113 -6.80 -9.38 18.45
N LEU A 114 -5.56 -9.06 18.85
CA LEU A 114 -4.94 -9.13 20.18
C LEU A 114 -5.71 -9.96 21.22
N GLN A 115 -5.18 -11.15 21.50
CA GLN A 115 -5.77 -12.10 22.45
C GLN A 115 -5.39 -11.82 23.92
N GLU A 116 -4.43 -10.92 24.16
CA GLU A 116 -4.02 -10.54 25.51
C GLU A 116 -4.97 -9.51 26.12
N SER A 117 -5.40 -9.76 27.36
CA SER A 117 -6.37 -8.92 28.08
C SER A 117 -5.91 -7.46 28.24
N GLN A 118 -4.60 -7.23 28.33
CA GLN A 118 -4.04 -5.89 28.49
C GLN A 118 -4.13 -5.07 27.20
N ASP A 119 -3.93 -5.70 26.05
CA ASP A 119 -4.03 -5.04 24.75
C ASP A 119 -5.48 -4.69 24.41
N LEU A 120 -6.42 -5.57 24.80
CA LEU A 120 -7.85 -5.28 24.71
C LEU A 120 -8.24 -4.10 25.60
N GLN A 121 -7.72 -4.03 26.82
CA GLN A 121 -7.94 -2.92 27.75
C GLN A 121 -7.40 -1.60 27.19
N ASN A 122 -6.17 -1.60 26.67
CA ASN A 122 -5.56 -0.44 26.01
C ASN A 122 -6.40 0.00 24.78
N CYS A 123 -6.96 -0.97 24.05
CA CYS A 123 -7.84 -0.68 22.93
C CYS A 123 -9.13 0.04 23.38
N LEU A 124 -9.78 -0.48 24.43
CA LEU A 124 -10.99 0.11 25.00
C LEU A 124 -10.73 1.51 25.56
N GLU A 125 -9.58 1.74 26.21
CA GLU A 125 -9.22 3.05 26.78
C GLU A 125 -8.96 4.13 25.73
N GLN A 126 -8.44 3.77 24.56
CA GLN A 126 -8.19 4.71 23.47
C GLN A 126 -9.43 4.88 22.56
N LEU A 127 -10.42 4.00 22.64
CA LEU A 127 -11.63 4.05 21.82
C LEU A 127 -12.38 5.39 21.90
N PRO A 128 -12.59 6.03 23.07
CA PRO A 128 -13.23 7.34 23.15
C PRO A 128 -12.50 8.43 22.34
N SER A 129 -11.17 8.38 22.28
CA SER A 129 -10.37 9.37 21.54
C SER A 129 -10.62 9.33 20.02
N ILE A 130 -10.99 8.16 19.50
CA ILE A 130 -11.26 7.92 18.07
C ILE A 130 -12.73 8.16 17.74
N ILE A 131 -13.62 7.70 18.62
CA ILE A 131 -15.06 7.76 18.41
C ILE A 131 -15.60 9.19 18.60
N LYS A 132 -15.04 9.96 19.53
CA LYS A 132 -15.52 11.32 19.84
C LYS A 132 -15.47 12.29 18.64
N PRO A 133 -14.40 12.33 17.81
CA PRO A 133 -14.43 13.09 16.57
C PRO A 133 -15.54 12.67 15.60
N LEU A 134 -15.79 11.36 15.45
CA LEU A 134 -16.83 10.82 14.56
C LEU A 134 -18.23 11.21 15.04
N THR A 135 -18.52 11.05 16.33
CA THR A 135 -19.81 11.45 16.89
C THR A 135 -20.05 12.95 16.75
N ASN A 136 -19.03 13.78 16.96
CA ASN A 136 -19.13 15.23 16.74
C ASN A 136 -19.50 15.57 15.30
N VAL A 137 -18.88 14.92 14.31
CA VAL A 137 -19.22 15.13 12.89
C VAL A 137 -20.67 14.75 12.60
N ILE A 138 -21.16 13.62 13.13
CA ILE A 138 -22.55 13.20 12.92
C ILE A 138 -23.52 14.18 13.60
N ILE A 139 -23.23 14.62 14.82
CA ILE A 139 -24.04 15.61 15.54
C ILE A 139 -24.09 16.92 14.75
N TRP A 140 -22.96 17.41 14.23
CA TRP A 140 -22.93 18.63 13.42
C TRP A 140 -23.69 18.48 12.10
N ALA A 141 -23.57 17.34 11.43
CA ALA A 141 -24.23 17.11 10.15
C ALA A 141 -25.74 16.90 10.28
N THR A 142 -26.20 16.27 11.37
CA THR A 142 -27.61 15.84 11.53
C THR A 142 -28.40 16.67 12.53
N GLY A 143 -27.73 17.37 13.46
CA GLY A 143 -28.36 18.02 14.62
C GLY A 143 -28.89 17.04 15.67
N CYS A 144 -28.71 15.72 15.49
CA CYS A 144 -29.21 14.71 16.40
C CYS A 144 -28.15 14.33 17.45
N PRO A 145 -28.53 14.15 18.72
CA PRO A 145 -27.62 13.59 19.71
C PRO A 145 -27.26 12.14 19.35
N VAL A 146 -25.97 11.82 19.40
CA VAL A 146 -25.45 10.48 19.12
C VAL A 146 -24.80 9.93 20.37
N SER A 147 -25.10 8.68 20.70
CA SER A 147 -24.48 7.93 21.80
C SER A 147 -24.02 6.57 21.29
N ILE A 148 -22.83 6.14 21.70
CA ILE A 148 -22.26 4.84 21.31
C ILE A 148 -22.08 4.00 22.56
N TYR A 149 -22.61 2.78 22.51
CA TYR A 149 -22.53 1.81 23.59
C TYR A 149 -21.63 0.65 23.13
N VAL A 150 -20.61 0.36 23.92
CA VAL A 150 -19.67 -0.73 23.68
C VAL A 150 -19.80 -1.71 24.83
N GLY A 151 -20.29 -2.92 24.54
CA GLY A 151 -20.46 -3.98 25.52
C GLY A 151 -19.38 -5.05 25.38
N GLY A 152 -18.88 -5.59 26.50
CA GLY A 152 -17.90 -6.67 26.53
C GLY A 152 -17.41 -6.99 27.94
N LEU A 153 -16.65 -8.09 28.09
CA LEU A 153 -15.94 -8.40 29.33
C LEU A 153 -14.81 -7.39 29.50
N GLN A 154 -15.01 -6.36 30.31
CA GLN A 154 -13.94 -5.45 30.71
C GLN A 154 -13.07 -6.13 31.78
N PRO A 155 -11.83 -6.54 31.44
CA PRO A 155 -11.02 -7.35 32.35
C PRO A 155 -10.62 -6.57 33.62
N ALA A 156 -10.44 -5.25 33.50
CA ALA A 156 -10.04 -4.39 34.61
C ALA A 156 -11.14 -4.14 35.65
N ASP A 157 -12.42 -4.20 35.26
CA ASP A 157 -13.57 -3.82 36.10
C ASP A 157 -14.40 -5.04 36.58
N GLY A 158 -13.87 -6.26 36.40
CA GLY A 158 -14.53 -7.48 36.85
C GLY A 158 -15.92 -7.69 36.22
N GLY A 159 -16.14 -7.18 35.01
CA GLY A 159 -17.43 -7.27 34.31
C GLY A 159 -18.46 -6.19 34.67
N ARG A 160 -18.07 -5.12 35.38
CA ARG A 160 -18.94 -3.96 35.60
C ARG A 160 -19.01 -3.07 34.35
N LEU A 161 -20.16 -2.40 34.17
CA LEU A 161 -20.40 -1.49 33.06
C LEU A 161 -19.66 -0.17 33.31
N HIS A 162 -18.73 0.20 32.42
CA HIS A 162 -18.03 1.47 32.45
C HIS A 162 -18.68 2.45 31.46
N ILE A 163 -19.03 3.65 31.92
CA ILE A 163 -19.60 4.71 31.08
C ILE A 163 -18.63 5.88 31.06
N SER A 164 -18.04 6.14 29.89
CA SER A 164 -17.24 7.33 29.62
C SER A 164 -18.02 8.29 28.72
N SER A 165 -18.21 9.53 29.16
CA SER A 165 -18.88 10.62 28.43
C SER A 165 -17.92 11.49 27.62
#